data_AF-A0A257QQ52-F1
#
_entry.id   AF-A0A257QQ52-F1
#
_cell.length_a   1.000
_cell.length_b   1.000
_cell.length_c   1.000
_cell.angle_alpha   90.00
_cell.angle_beta   90.00
_cell.angle_gamma   90.00
#
_symmetry.space_group_name_H-M   'P 1'
#
loop_
_entity.id
_entity.type
_entity.pdbx_description
1 polymer ?
#
loop_
_entity_poly.entity_id
_entity_poly.type
_entity_poly.pdbx_seq_one_letter_code
_entity_poly.pdbx_strand_id
1 'polypeptide(L)'
;MLLTLGLLYLGIASYIRLPIAGVPQADIPTISISTDLPGASAETVASTVTSPLERALAILPGIESMTSTSSLGTSSIAVQFDLERSVDAAALDVQTAIDSALGDLPKDLPHPPIFEKKNPADALLMTIGVYSDTLPIAAVDDYTENLLAPEIGQVKGVGFIDYHGRQKPAVRIQVDPGKLSALGLTLEDVRQRISQFNVNAPKGTLDSASQSIVLDTDDQLRDAAQFGSIVLASHNGAMVRIRDVGKVINGVEDVKQSAWVGQHRAVLLDVHKEIGYNVNETVSKLRAALPMLVRQLPASVHLVLLGDRTQTIRNSVKDIGFTLLLSCILVVLVVYVYLRNVRTTLIPAIAIPLSLFGTLAAMYLFGFTLDNVSLMALTLSVGFVVDDAIVMLENILRHVENGEDPRA
;
A
#
# COMPACT_ATOMS: atom_id res chain seq x y z
N MET A 1 13.80 -36.92 26.91
CA MET A 1 14.95 -36.75 26.00
C MET A 1 14.53 -36.71 24.53
N LEU A 2 13.82 -37.72 23.99
CA LEU A 2 13.32 -37.64 22.61
C LEU A 2 12.33 -36.48 22.39
N LEU A 3 11.36 -36.32 23.31
CA LEU A 3 10.36 -35.26 23.23
C LEU A 3 10.99 -33.86 23.32
N THR A 4 11.98 -33.69 24.21
CA THR A 4 12.70 -32.42 24.39
C THR A 4 13.55 -32.06 23.16
N LEU A 5 14.22 -33.04 22.55
CA LEU A 5 14.97 -32.82 21.31
C LEU A 5 14.05 -32.52 20.12
N GLY A 6 12.91 -33.21 20.03
CA GLY A 6 11.91 -32.94 18.99
C GLY A 6 11.32 -31.52 19.11
N LEU A 7 10.98 -31.10 20.33
CA LEU A 7 10.45 -29.76 20.59
C LEU A 7 11.48 -28.67 20.28
N LEU A 8 12.75 -28.89 20.66
CA LEU A 8 13.84 -27.97 20.33
C LEU A 8 14.05 -27.84 18.82
N TYR A 9 14.04 -28.95 18.09
CA TYR A 9 14.15 -28.93 16.62
C TYR A 9 12.99 -28.18 15.97
N LEU A 10 11.76 -28.46 16.39
CA LEU A 10 10.57 -27.76 15.90
C LEU A 10 10.64 -26.26 16.20
N GLY A 11 11.02 -25.87 17.42
CA GLY A 11 11.15 -24.47 17.79
C GLY A 11 12.21 -23.72 17.00
N ILE A 12 13.38 -24.34 16.74
CA ILE A 12 14.42 -23.73 15.89
C ILE A 12 13.93 -23.57 14.45
N ALA A 13 13.28 -24.60 13.89
CA ALA A 13 12.72 -24.54 12.55
C ALA A 13 11.63 -23.45 12.43
N SER A 14 10.78 -23.32 13.45
CA SER A 14 9.74 -22.29 13.55
C SER A 14 10.33 -20.89 13.71
N TYR A 15 11.38 -20.71 14.51
CA TYR A 15 12.07 -19.43 14.67
C TYR A 15 12.58 -18.86 13.33
N ILE A 16 13.10 -19.73 12.46
CA ILE A 16 13.62 -19.32 11.15
C ILE A 16 12.48 -18.97 10.17
N ARG A 17 11.30 -19.57 10.32
CA ARG A 17 10.16 -19.42 9.39
C ARG A 17 9.09 -18.43 9.86
N LEU A 18 9.06 -18.07 11.14
CA LEU A 18 8.06 -17.16 11.69
C LEU A 18 8.17 -15.77 11.02
N PRO A 19 7.05 -15.21 10.53
CA PRO A 19 7.07 -13.87 9.97
C PRO A 19 7.38 -12.83 11.05
N ILE A 20 8.17 -11.82 10.69
CA ILE A 20 8.50 -10.72 11.59
C ILE A 20 7.64 -9.50 11.23
N ALA A 21 6.99 -8.90 12.22
CA ALA A 21 6.15 -7.72 12.05
C ALA A 21 6.36 -6.69 13.18
N GLY A 22 6.06 -5.41 12.93
CA GLY A 22 6.13 -4.37 13.98
C GLY A 22 4.90 -4.34 14.88
N VAL A 23 3.76 -4.80 14.36
CA VAL A 23 2.47 -4.91 15.02
C VAL A 23 1.90 -6.30 14.74
N PRO A 24 1.03 -6.84 15.61
CA PRO A 24 0.34 -8.09 15.33
C PRO A 24 -0.43 -7.98 14.01
N GLN A 25 -0.43 -9.05 13.23
CA GLN A 25 -1.26 -9.12 12.03
C GLN A 25 -2.73 -9.16 12.44
N ALA A 26 -3.38 -8.00 12.34
CA ALA A 26 -4.83 -7.88 12.35
C ALA A 26 -5.26 -7.54 10.93
N ASP A 27 -5.90 -8.50 10.27
CA ASP A 27 -6.50 -8.28 8.96
C ASP A 27 -7.83 -7.56 9.17
N ILE A 28 -7.77 -6.23 9.30
CA ILE A 28 -8.97 -5.40 9.41
C ILE A 28 -9.47 -5.18 7.99
N PRO A 29 -10.61 -5.78 7.59
CA PRO A 29 -11.06 -5.74 6.21
C PRO A 29 -11.63 -4.35 5.89
N THR A 30 -10.77 -3.48 5.38
CA THR A 30 -11.15 -2.10 5.02
C THR A 30 -10.97 -1.89 3.52
N ILE A 31 -11.99 -1.32 2.89
CA ILE A 31 -11.99 -0.95 1.48
C ILE A 31 -12.12 0.55 1.39
N SER A 32 -11.18 1.18 0.69
CA SER A 32 -11.19 2.61 0.41
C SER A 32 -11.68 2.82 -1.01
N ILE A 33 -12.75 3.59 -1.18
CA ILE A 33 -13.29 4.01 -2.48
C ILE A 33 -12.92 5.48 -2.66
N SER A 34 -12.38 5.81 -3.82
CA SER A 34 -12.07 7.20 -4.20
C SER A 34 -12.72 7.56 -5.52
N THR A 35 -13.24 8.78 -5.58
CA THR A 35 -13.93 9.31 -6.76
C THR A 35 -13.58 10.78 -6.92
N ASP A 36 -13.19 11.18 -8.13
CA ASP A 36 -12.82 12.54 -8.45
C ASP A 36 -13.93 13.22 -9.26
N LEU A 37 -14.34 14.41 -8.84
CA LEU A 37 -15.26 15.30 -9.56
C LEU A 37 -14.62 16.70 -9.66
N PRO A 38 -13.66 16.90 -10.58
CA PRO A 38 -12.86 18.12 -10.62
C PRO A 38 -13.71 19.39 -10.74
N GLY A 39 -13.43 20.38 -9.90
CA GLY A 39 -14.11 21.69 -9.91
C GLY A 39 -15.40 21.75 -9.09
N ALA A 40 -15.89 20.63 -8.56
CA ALA A 40 -17.02 20.63 -7.64
C ALA A 40 -16.63 21.09 -6.23
N SER A 41 -17.53 21.82 -5.57
CA SER A 41 -17.38 22.18 -4.15
C SER A 41 -17.55 20.95 -3.25
N ALA A 42 -17.04 20.98 -2.02
CA ALA A 42 -17.20 19.86 -1.08
C ALA A 42 -18.67 19.46 -0.86
N GLU A 43 -19.58 20.44 -0.79
CA GLU A 43 -21.02 20.21 -0.66
C GLU A 43 -21.62 19.54 -1.91
N THR A 44 -21.18 19.96 -3.09
CA THR A 44 -21.59 19.34 -4.36
C THR A 44 -21.11 17.89 -4.41
N VAL A 45 -19.83 17.65 -4.11
CA VAL A 45 -19.27 16.29 -4.08
C VAL A 45 -20.02 15.42 -3.08
N ALA A 46 -20.29 15.94 -1.88
CA ALA A 46 -21.03 15.20 -0.86
C ALA A 46 -22.42 14.76 -1.37
N SER A 47 -23.17 15.69 -1.95
CA SER A 47 -24.55 15.44 -2.39
C SER A 47 -24.67 14.64 -3.70
N THR A 48 -23.76 14.82 -4.66
CA THR A 48 -23.84 14.21 -6.00
C THR A 48 -23.00 12.95 -6.16
N VAL A 49 -21.96 12.75 -5.35
CA VAL A 49 -21.05 11.60 -5.46
C VAL A 49 -21.08 10.75 -4.20
N THR A 50 -20.81 11.36 -3.04
CA THR A 50 -20.63 10.63 -1.79
C THR A 50 -21.94 10.01 -1.31
N SER A 51 -23.03 10.77 -1.21
CA SER A 51 -24.32 10.25 -0.73
C SER A 51 -24.93 9.14 -1.61
N PRO A 52 -24.89 9.18 -2.95
CA PRO A 52 -25.27 8.03 -3.78
C PRO A 52 -24.43 6.78 -3.51
N LEU A 53 -23.10 6.92 -3.42
CA LEU A 53 -22.21 5.81 -3.14
C LEU A 53 -22.44 5.22 -1.75
N GLU A 54 -22.59 6.06 -0.73
CA GLU A 54 -22.91 5.62 0.64
C GLU A 54 -24.22 4.83 0.69
N ARG A 55 -25.26 5.28 -0.01
CA ARG A 55 -26.54 4.57 -0.06
C ARG A 55 -26.42 3.20 -0.72
N ALA A 56 -25.63 3.09 -1.79
CA ALA A 56 -25.38 1.81 -2.44
C ALA A 56 -24.54 0.87 -1.56
N LEU A 57 -23.52 1.41 -0.88
CA LEU A 57 -22.63 0.66 0.00
C LEU A 57 -23.30 0.25 1.32
N ALA A 58 -24.21 1.05 1.87
CA ALA A 58 -24.87 0.79 3.15
C ALA A 58 -25.77 -0.47 3.14
N ILE A 59 -26.11 -1.00 1.97
CA ILE A 59 -26.91 -2.22 1.82
C ILE A 59 -26.03 -3.47 2.00
N LEU A 60 -24.71 -3.33 1.91
CA LEU A 60 -23.79 -4.45 2.02
C LEU A 60 -23.81 -5.02 3.44
N PRO A 61 -23.92 -6.35 3.60
CA PRO A 61 -23.92 -6.97 4.92
C PRO A 61 -22.52 -6.89 5.55
N GLY A 62 -22.46 -6.86 6.89
CA GLY A 62 -21.21 -6.97 7.65
C GLY A 62 -20.32 -5.74 7.62
N ILE A 63 -20.90 -4.55 7.43
CA ILE A 63 -20.21 -3.27 7.63
C ILE A 63 -20.18 -2.98 9.13
N GLU A 64 -18.99 -2.85 9.70
CA GLU A 64 -18.78 -2.40 11.07
C GLU A 64 -18.85 -0.87 11.15
N SER A 65 -18.17 -0.18 10.22
CA SER A 65 -18.22 1.27 10.12
C SER A 65 -18.00 1.76 8.69
N MET A 66 -18.57 2.92 8.37
CA MET A 66 -18.37 3.61 7.10
C MET A 66 -18.08 5.08 7.40
N THR A 67 -16.93 5.56 6.95
CA THR A 67 -16.51 6.95 7.12
C THR A 67 -16.28 7.56 5.74
N SER A 68 -16.86 8.72 5.48
CA SER A 68 -16.67 9.45 4.24
C SER A 68 -16.04 10.82 4.49
N THR A 69 -15.31 11.30 3.50
CA THR A 69 -14.74 12.65 3.48
C THR A 69 -14.93 13.21 2.09
N SER A 70 -15.67 14.32 2.02
CA SER A 70 -15.85 15.11 0.80
C SER A 70 -14.99 16.35 0.89
N SER A 71 -14.16 16.58 -0.12
CA SER A 71 -13.34 17.78 -0.23
C SER A 71 -13.49 18.40 -1.61
N LEU A 72 -12.70 19.43 -1.91
CA LEU A 72 -12.80 20.13 -3.19
C LEU A 72 -12.46 19.18 -4.34
N GLY A 73 -13.49 18.74 -5.06
CA GLY A 73 -13.40 17.89 -6.23
C GLY A 73 -13.01 16.43 -5.98
N THR A 74 -12.98 15.96 -4.72
CA THR A 74 -12.65 14.57 -4.39
C THR A 74 -13.54 14.03 -3.28
N SER A 75 -13.94 12.76 -3.41
CA SER A 75 -14.67 11.99 -2.41
C SER A 75 -13.86 10.76 -2.03
N SER A 76 -13.67 10.53 -0.74
CA SER A 76 -13.07 9.31 -0.20
C SER A 76 -14.05 8.65 0.77
N ILE A 77 -14.33 7.36 0.58
CA ILE A 77 -15.19 6.56 1.46
C ILE A 77 -14.38 5.36 1.94
N ALA A 78 -14.21 5.21 3.24
CA ALA A 78 -13.61 4.04 3.86
C ALA A 78 -14.71 3.19 4.49
N VAL A 79 -14.86 1.96 4.00
CA VAL A 79 -15.80 0.96 4.54
C VAL A 79 -14.99 -0.11 5.26
N GLN A 80 -15.20 -0.22 6.57
CA GLN A 80 -14.64 -1.28 7.41
C GLN A 80 -15.70 -2.35 7.64
N PHE A 81 -15.34 -3.60 7.36
CA PHE A 81 -16.19 -4.77 7.55
C PHE A 81 -15.82 -5.51 8.85
N ASP A 82 -16.70 -6.40 9.29
CA ASP A 82 -16.44 -7.30 10.42
C ASP A 82 -15.20 -8.18 10.17
N LEU A 83 -14.41 -8.46 11.21
CA LEU A 83 -13.17 -9.27 11.14
C LEU A 83 -13.36 -10.68 10.57
N GLU A 84 -14.57 -11.25 10.68
CA GLU A 84 -14.88 -12.58 10.15
C GLU A 84 -15.09 -12.57 8.62
N ARG A 85 -15.27 -11.39 8.01
CA ARG A 85 -15.52 -11.25 6.58
C ARG A 85 -14.20 -11.23 5.80
N SER A 86 -14.12 -12.04 4.75
CA SER A 86 -13.02 -11.97 3.79
C SER A 86 -13.02 -10.63 3.04
N VAL A 87 -11.86 -9.97 2.99
CA VAL A 87 -11.61 -8.76 2.21
C VAL A 87 -11.92 -8.97 0.73
N ASP A 88 -11.64 -10.17 0.19
CA ASP A 88 -11.85 -10.48 -1.22
C ASP A 88 -13.34 -10.57 -1.57
N ALA A 89 -14.14 -11.19 -0.69
CA ALA A 89 -15.58 -11.23 -0.85
C ALA A 89 -16.20 -9.82 -0.71
N ALA A 90 -15.76 -9.06 0.30
CA ALA A 90 -16.18 -7.68 0.47
C ALA A 90 -15.84 -6.80 -0.74
N ALA A 91 -14.67 -7.01 -1.37
CA ALA A 91 -14.27 -6.28 -2.57
C ALA A 91 -15.18 -6.54 -3.77
N LEU A 92 -15.61 -7.79 -3.97
CA LEU A 92 -16.55 -8.13 -5.04
C LEU A 92 -17.92 -7.47 -4.81
N ASP A 93 -18.37 -7.45 -3.56
CA ASP A 93 -19.65 -6.82 -3.19
C ASP A 93 -19.58 -5.30 -3.33
N VAL A 94 -18.46 -4.67 -2.92
CA VAL A 94 -18.22 -3.23 -3.12
C VAL A 94 -18.19 -2.88 -4.59
N GLN A 95 -17.51 -3.66 -5.44
CA GLN A 95 -17.53 -3.44 -6.89
C GLN A 95 -18.97 -3.50 -7.44
N THR A 96 -19.75 -4.50 -7.02
CA THR A 96 -21.15 -4.63 -7.44
C THR A 96 -22.00 -3.43 -6.99
N ALA A 97 -21.76 -2.93 -5.78
CA ALA A 97 -22.44 -1.74 -5.26
C ALA A 97 -22.06 -0.47 -6.03
N ILE A 98 -20.78 -0.28 -6.35
CA ILE A 98 -20.29 0.81 -7.20
C ILE A 98 -20.98 0.75 -8.57
N ASP A 99 -21.02 -0.42 -9.20
CA ASP A 99 -21.63 -0.62 -10.52
C ASP A 99 -23.13 -0.31 -10.50
N SER A 100 -23.83 -0.65 -9.41
CA SER A 100 -25.24 -0.30 -9.22
C SER A 100 -25.47 1.21 -9.05
N ALA A 101 -24.49 1.92 -8.47
CA ALA A 101 -24.55 3.36 -8.22
C ALA A 101 -24.16 4.20 -9.45
N LEU A 102 -23.49 3.62 -10.45
CA LEU A 102 -23.05 4.34 -11.66
C LEU A 102 -24.18 5.12 -12.35
N GLY A 103 -25.42 4.64 -12.27
CA GLY A 103 -26.59 5.33 -12.83
C GLY A 103 -26.99 6.62 -12.10
N ASP A 104 -26.71 6.70 -10.81
CA ASP A 104 -27.00 7.85 -9.94
C ASP A 104 -25.82 8.84 -9.87
N LEU A 105 -24.64 8.45 -10.36
CA LEU A 105 -23.46 9.28 -10.38
C LEU A 105 -23.47 10.30 -11.54
N PRO A 106 -22.78 11.44 -11.37
CA PRO A 106 -22.63 12.43 -12.44
C PRO A 106 -21.91 11.83 -13.66
N LYS A 107 -22.34 12.22 -14.87
CA LYS A 107 -21.76 11.71 -16.13
C LYS A 107 -20.43 12.38 -16.51
N ASP A 108 -20.02 13.39 -15.78
CA ASP A 108 -18.82 14.20 -15.97
C ASP A 108 -17.63 13.73 -15.12
N LEU A 109 -17.73 12.56 -14.48
CA LEU A 109 -16.61 11.92 -13.81
C LEU A 109 -15.50 11.58 -14.83
N PRO A 110 -14.23 11.96 -14.59
CA PRO A 110 -13.11 11.64 -15.50
C PRO A 110 -12.88 10.13 -15.67
N HIS A 111 -13.11 9.38 -14.59
CA HIS A 111 -13.05 7.93 -14.52
C HIS A 111 -14.09 7.43 -13.52
N PRO A 112 -14.54 6.17 -13.62
CA PRO A 112 -15.41 5.59 -12.60
C PRO A 112 -14.74 5.59 -11.22
N PRO A 113 -15.52 5.48 -10.12
CA PRO A 113 -14.99 5.26 -8.79
C PRO A 113 -14.02 4.08 -8.78
N ILE A 114 -12.86 4.28 -8.17
CA ILE A 114 -11.86 3.22 -7.98
C ILE A 114 -11.87 2.80 -6.52
N PHE A 115 -11.64 1.53 -6.26
CA PHE A 115 -11.53 1.01 -4.89
C PHE A 115 -10.20 0.30 -4.69
N GLU A 116 -9.70 0.37 -3.47
CA GLU A 116 -8.46 -0.29 -3.05
C GLU A 116 -8.70 -1.01 -1.73
N LYS A 117 -8.13 -2.21 -1.63
CA LYS A 117 -8.06 -2.96 -0.37
C LYS A 117 -6.97 -2.32 0.46
N LYS A 118 -7.34 -1.69 1.57
CA LYS A 118 -6.38 -0.99 2.43
C LYS A 118 -6.50 -1.55 3.83
N ASN A 119 -5.49 -2.28 4.31
CA ASN A 119 -5.46 -2.62 5.73
C ASN A 119 -4.63 -1.56 6.47
N PRO A 120 -5.19 -0.85 7.48
CA PRO A 120 -4.42 0.09 8.30
C PRO A 120 -3.20 -0.55 9.00
N ALA A 121 -3.20 -1.87 9.19
CA ALA A 121 -2.06 -2.63 9.70
C ALA A 121 -0.97 -2.91 8.64
N ASP A 122 -1.22 -2.62 7.35
CA ASP A 122 -0.21 -2.82 6.30
C ASP A 122 0.96 -1.87 6.48
N ALA A 123 2.12 -2.45 6.76
CA ALA A 123 3.35 -1.70 6.91
C ALA A 123 3.76 -1.05 5.59
N LEU A 124 3.97 0.28 5.61
CA LEU A 124 4.78 0.97 4.61
C LEU A 124 6.18 0.33 4.62
N LEU A 125 6.55 -0.34 3.53
CA LEU A 125 7.83 -1.03 3.40
C LEU A 125 8.95 -0.03 3.20
N MET A 126 8.79 0.81 2.17
CA MET A 126 9.77 1.82 1.80
C MET A 126 9.15 2.96 1.00
N THR A 127 9.74 4.14 1.15
CA THR A 127 9.46 5.31 0.32
C THR A 127 10.58 5.51 -0.68
N ILE A 128 10.25 5.49 -1.97
CA ILE A 128 11.18 5.68 -3.07
C ILE A 128 10.91 7.05 -3.69
N GLY A 129 11.92 7.93 -3.69
CA GLY A 129 11.87 9.20 -4.40
C GLY A 129 12.54 9.10 -5.75
N VAL A 130 11.85 9.57 -6.80
CA VAL A 130 12.37 9.64 -8.17
C VAL A 130 12.44 11.09 -8.61
N TYR A 131 13.61 11.54 -9.05
CA TYR A 131 13.83 12.91 -9.54
C TYR A 131 14.82 12.95 -10.70
N SER A 132 14.92 14.10 -11.36
CA SER A 132 15.92 14.37 -12.39
C SER A 132 16.37 15.81 -12.32
N ASP A 133 17.66 16.06 -12.60
CA ASP A 133 18.21 17.41 -12.67
C ASP A 133 17.99 18.08 -14.03
N THR A 134 17.75 17.27 -15.08
CA THR A 134 17.68 17.74 -16.47
C THR A 134 16.31 17.54 -17.11
N LEU A 135 15.55 16.54 -16.68
CA LEU A 135 14.23 16.26 -17.24
C LEU A 135 13.13 17.04 -16.51
N PRO A 136 12.10 17.51 -17.24
CA PRO A 136 10.88 17.99 -16.60
C PRO A 136 10.27 16.90 -15.73
N ILE A 137 9.79 17.29 -14.55
CA ILE A 137 9.16 16.38 -13.58
C ILE A 137 7.99 15.58 -14.17
N ALA A 138 7.25 16.10 -15.16
CA ALA A 138 6.20 15.35 -15.87
C ALA A 138 6.74 14.14 -16.64
N ALA A 139 7.94 14.25 -17.23
CA ALA A 139 8.59 13.12 -17.89
C ALA A 139 9.15 12.13 -16.86
N VAL A 140 9.62 12.62 -15.71
CA VAL A 140 10.04 11.75 -14.59
C VAL A 140 8.85 10.96 -14.05
N ASP A 141 7.68 11.59 -13.92
CA ASP A 141 6.44 10.94 -13.49
C ASP A 141 6.00 9.86 -14.48
N ASP A 142 6.08 10.13 -15.79
CA ASP A 142 5.78 9.14 -16.84
C ASP A 142 6.66 7.88 -16.71
N TYR A 143 7.97 8.03 -16.52
CA TYR A 143 8.85 6.88 -16.23
C TYR A 143 8.53 6.20 -14.89
N THR A 144 8.07 6.98 -13.91
CA THR A 144 7.75 6.46 -12.58
C THR A 144 6.48 5.62 -12.61
N GLU A 145 5.40 6.10 -13.23
CA GLU A 145 4.11 5.41 -13.30
C GLU A 145 4.07 4.29 -14.34
N ASN A 146 4.68 4.47 -15.52
CA ASN A 146 4.51 3.53 -16.64
C ASN A 146 5.63 2.50 -16.74
N LEU A 147 6.78 2.72 -16.08
CA LEU A 147 7.90 1.78 -16.08
C LEU A 147 8.25 1.30 -14.67
N LEU A 148 8.49 2.20 -13.72
CA LEU A 148 9.01 1.81 -12.41
C LEU A 148 7.94 1.15 -11.52
N ALA A 149 6.76 1.75 -11.38
CA ALA A 149 5.73 1.26 -10.49
C ALA A 149 5.17 -0.14 -10.87
N PRO A 150 4.93 -0.46 -12.16
CA PRO A 150 4.49 -1.80 -12.56
C PRO A 150 5.54 -2.87 -12.25
N GLU A 151 6.82 -2.56 -12.45
CA GLU A 151 7.91 -3.48 -12.13
C GLU A 151 8.07 -3.69 -10.62
N ILE A 152 7.88 -2.64 -9.81
CA ILE A 152 7.86 -2.77 -8.34
C ILE A 152 6.65 -3.60 -7.89
N GLY A 153 5.47 -3.37 -8.48
CA GLY A 153 4.24 -4.10 -8.17
C GLY A 153 4.31 -5.61 -8.50
N GLN A 154 5.17 -6.03 -9.43
CA GLN A 154 5.39 -7.44 -9.74
C GLN A 154 6.22 -8.17 -8.67
N VAL A 155 6.87 -7.45 -7.75
CA VAL A 155 7.67 -8.07 -6.68
C VAL A 155 6.74 -8.73 -5.68
N LYS A 156 6.86 -10.06 -5.56
CA LYS A 156 6.04 -10.86 -4.64
C LYS A 156 6.06 -10.30 -3.21
N GLY A 157 4.88 -9.94 -2.69
CA GLY A 157 4.69 -9.37 -1.36
C GLY A 157 4.59 -7.85 -1.32
N VAL A 158 4.69 -7.18 -2.48
CA VAL A 158 4.27 -5.78 -2.66
C VAL A 158 2.76 -5.75 -2.87
N GLY A 159 2.07 -4.93 -2.09
CA GLY A 159 0.63 -4.71 -2.21
C GLY A 159 0.36 -3.56 -3.17
N PHE A 160 -0.12 -2.43 -2.64
CA PHE A 160 -0.35 -1.22 -3.42
C PHE A 160 0.84 -0.25 -3.31
N ILE A 161 0.89 0.69 -4.27
CA ILE A 161 1.87 1.78 -4.29
C ILE A 161 1.08 3.08 -4.25
N ASP A 162 1.31 3.88 -3.20
CA ASP A 162 0.75 5.23 -3.10
C ASP A 162 1.72 6.23 -3.75
N TYR A 163 1.19 7.26 -4.38
CA TYR A 163 1.94 8.22 -5.19
C TYR A 163 1.79 9.62 -4.60
N HIS A 164 2.92 10.30 -4.38
CA HIS A 164 2.90 11.68 -3.90
C HIS A 164 3.65 12.61 -4.86
N GLY A 165 3.09 13.80 -5.08
CA GLY A 165 3.66 14.77 -6.01
C GLY A 165 3.51 14.36 -7.47
N ARG A 166 2.54 13.50 -7.78
CA ARG A 166 2.19 13.03 -9.11
C ARG A 166 1.95 14.20 -10.07
N GLN A 167 2.53 14.13 -11.25
CA GLN A 167 2.61 15.21 -12.23
C GLN A 167 2.27 14.69 -13.64
N LYS A 168 1.12 14.01 -13.78
CA LYS A 168 0.71 13.35 -15.03
C LYS A 168 0.74 14.34 -16.19
N PRO A 169 1.43 14.02 -17.31
CA PRO A 169 1.43 14.87 -18.49
C PRO A 169 0.01 15.14 -18.99
N ALA A 170 -0.34 16.40 -19.19
CA ALA A 170 -1.66 16.81 -19.70
C ALA A 170 -1.57 18.06 -20.58
N VAL A 171 -2.46 18.16 -21.57
CA VAL A 171 -2.60 19.38 -22.37
C VAL A 171 -3.57 20.33 -21.67
N ARG A 172 -3.08 21.51 -21.28
CA ARG A 172 -3.91 22.54 -20.62
C ARG A 172 -4.36 23.58 -21.63
N ILE A 173 -5.68 23.70 -21.78
CA ILE A 173 -6.33 24.71 -22.62
C ILE A 173 -6.83 25.84 -21.72
N GLN A 174 -6.10 26.96 -21.72
CA GLN A 174 -6.42 28.16 -20.96
C GLN A 174 -7.19 29.14 -21.85
N VAL A 175 -8.51 29.14 -21.74
CA VAL A 175 -9.38 29.98 -22.57
C VAL A 175 -9.59 31.36 -21.92
N ASP A 176 -9.59 32.41 -22.73
CA ASP A 176 -9.92 33.77 -22.31
C ASP A 176 -11.42 34.05 -22.51
N PRO A 177 -12.21 34.20 -21.42
CA PRO A 177 -13.65 34.42 -21.53
C PRO A 177 -14.03 35.70 -22.30
N GLY A 178 -13.19 36.75 -22.25
CA GLY A 178 -13.44 38.00 -22.95
C GLY A 178 -13.34 37.83 -24.47
N LYS A 179 -12.34 37.07 -24.93
CA LYS A 179 -12.18 36.76 -26.37
C LYS A 179 -13.28 35.85 -26.89
N LEU A 180 -13.69 34.85 -26.11
CA LEU A 180 -14.82 33.99 -26.46
C LEU A 180 -16.11 34.79 -26.62
N SER A 181 -16.42 35.65 -25.64
CA SER A 181 -17.64 36.45 -25.65
C SER A 181 -17.70 37.41 -26.84
N ALA A 182 -16.57 38.03 -27.22
CA ALA A 182 -16.49 38.89 -28.41
C ALA A 182 -16.81 38.16 -29.73
N LEU A 183 -16.65 36.83 -29.76
CA LEU A 183 -16.96 35.98 -30.90
C LEU A 183 -18.34 35.31 -30.79
N GLY A 184 -19.10 35.61 -29.73
CA GLY A 184 -20.39 34.97 -29.46
C GLY A 184 -20.27 33.49 -29.07
N LEU A 185 -19.10 33.04 -28.63
CA LEU A 185 -18.83 31.66 -28.21
C LEU A 185 -18.84 31.55 -26.68
N THR A 186 -19.15 30.35 -26.20
CA THR A 186 -19.15 29.99 -24.78
C THR A 186 -18.06 28.96 -24.46
N LEU A 187 -17.78 28.77 -23.17
CA LEU A 187 -16.88 27.70 -22.72
C LEU A 187 -17.44 26.30 -23.07
N GLU A 188 -18.77 26.17 -23.12
CA GLU A 188 -19.43 24.93 -23.51
C GLU A 188 -19.18 24.58 -24.98
N ASP A 189 -19.16 25.58 -25.87
CA ASP A 189 -18.80 25.37 -27.28
C ASP A 189 -17.37 24.83 -27.41
N VAL A 190 -16.44 25.36 -26.62
CA VAL A 190 -15.05 24.87 -26.59
C VAL A 190 -15.01 23.42 -26.10
N ARG A 191 -15.71 23.10 -24.99
CA ARG A 191 -15.77 21.76 -24.42
C ARG A 191 -16.34 20.74 -25.41
N GLN A 192 -17.45 21.06 -26.06
CA GLN A 192 -18.08 20.19 -27.06
C GLN A 192 -17.16 19.96 -28.24
N ARG A 193 -16.50 21.00 -28.76
CA ARG A 193 -15.55 20.86 -29.88
C ARG A 193 -14.38 19.96 -29.53
N ILE A 194 -13.79 20.11 -28.35
CA ILE A 194 -12.70 19.23 -27.90
C ILE A 194 -13.19 17.77 -27.83
N SER A 195 -14.37 17.52 -27.27
CA SER A 195 -14.93 16.18 -27.17
C SER A 195 -15.26 15.53 -28.53
N GLN A 196 -15.52 16.32 -29.58
CA GLN A 196 -15.80 15.83 -30.93
C GLN A 196 -14.54 15.49 -31.72
N PHE A 197 -13.47 16.26 -31.53
CA PHE A 197 -12.24 16.12 -32.30
C PHE A 197 -11.25 15.11 -31.71
N ASN A 198 -11.33 14.81 -30.41
CA ASN A 198 -10.43 13.87 -29.76
C ASN A 198 -11.09 12.49 -29.55
N VAL A 199 -11.61 11.90 -30.63
CA VAL A 199 -12.33 10.61 -30.60
C VAL A 199 -11.61 9.58 -31.45
N ASN A 200 -11.22 8.45 -30.86
CA ASN A 200 -10.74 7.29 -31.60
C ASN A 200 -11.90 6.33 -31.89
N ALA A 201 -12.71 6.65 -32.90
CA ALA A 201 -13.88 5.84 -33.28
C ALA A 201 -13.50 4.75 -34.30
N PRO A 202 -14.13 3.55 -34.24
CA PRO A 202 -13.93 2.51 -35.25
C PRO A 202 -14.42 2.99 -36.61
N LYS A 203 -13.59 2.86 -37.64
CA LYS A 203 -13.89 3.34 -39.01
C LYS A 203 -14.38 2.26 -39.97
N GLY A 204 -14.45 1.01 -39.49
CA GLY A 204 -14.96 -0.12 -40.26
C GLY A 204 -13.93 -0.73 -41.21
N THR A 205 -14.42 -1.62 -42.07
CA THR A 205 -13.61 -2.38 -43.03
C THR A 205 -14.14 -2.19 -44.43
N LEU A 206 -13.25 -2.23 -45.41
CA LEU A 206 -13.57 -2.33 -46.82
C LEU A 206 -13.37 -3.77 -47.27
N ASP A 207 -14.48 -4.46 -47.53
CA ASP A 207 -14.48 -5.85 -47.95
C ASP A 207 -14.57 -5.96 -49.47
N SER A 208 -13.68 -6.78 -50.04
CA SER A 208 -13.67 -7.19 -51.43
C SER A 208 -13.75 -8.72 -51.52
N ALA A 209 -13.94 -9.26 -52.73
CA ALA A 209 -14.06 -10.71 -52.94
C ALA A 209 -12.81 -11.50 -52.53
N SER A 210 -11.64 -10.85 -52.42
CA SER A 210 -10.35 -11.49 -52.11
C SER A 210 -9.60 -10.89 -50.91
N GLN A 211 -10.08 -9.78 -50.33
CA GLN A 211 -9.41 -9.13 -49.20
C GLN A 211 -10.37 -8.25 -48.38
N SER A 212 -10.08 -8.10 -47.10
CA SER A 212 -10.71 -7.13 -46.20
C SER A 212 -9.63 -6.17 -45.71
N ILE A 213 -9.88 -4.86 -45.85
CA ILE A 213 -8.95 -3.82 -45.43
C ILE A 213 -9.58 -3.08 -44.25
N VAL A 214 -8.93 -3.10 -43.09
CA VAL A 214 -9.34 -2.31 -41.93
C VAL A 214 -8.94 -0.86 -42.17
N LEU A 215 -9.89 0.05 -42.04
CA LEU A 215 -9.61 1.49 -42.06
C LEU A 215 -9.17 1.90 -40.66
N ASP A 216 -7.92 2.33 -40.53
CA ASP A 216 -7.35 2.83 -39.28
C ASP A 216 -6.74 4.22 -39.48
N THR A 217 -7.01 5.11 -38.53
CA THR A 217 -6.64 6.53 -38.59
C THR A 217 -6.63 7.03 -37.15
N ASP A 218 -5.46 7.50 -36.68
CA ASP A 218 -5.30 8.01 -35.32
C ASP A 218 -5.76 9.47 -35.28
N ASP A 219 -7.01 9.68 -34.87
CA ASP A 219 -7.62 11.00 -34.74
C ASP A 219 -7.35 11.61 -33.35
N GLN A 220 -6.57 10.95 -32.48
CA GLN A 220 -6.26 11.46 -31.15
C GLN A 220 -5.20 12.55 -31.20
N LEU A 221 -5.44 13.63 -30.47
CA LEU A 221 -4.51 14.73 -30.34
C LEU A 221 -3.64 14.49 -29.11
N ARG A 222 -2.32 14.59 -29.26
CA ARG A 222 -1.34 14.28 -28.21
C ARG A 222 -0.59 15.50 -27.71
N ASP A 223 -0.50 16.56 -28.52
CA ASP A 223 0.27 17.75 -28.18
C ASP A 223 -0.58 19.04 -28.17
N ALA A 224 -0.08 20.04 -27.43
CA ALA A 224 -0.72 21.34 -27.35
C ALA A 224 -0.89 22.05 -28.70
N ALA A 225 -0.01 21.81 -29.68
CA ALA A 225 -0.08 22.46 -30.98
C ALA A 225 -1.27 21.94 -31.81
N GLN A 226 -1.51 20.64 -31.74
CA GLN A 226 -2.64 19.92 -32.32
C GLN A 226 -3.95 20.40 -31.70
N PHE A 227 -4.05 20.45 -30.37
CA PHE A 227 -5.22 21.02 -29.69
C PHE A 227 -5.45 22.50 -30.04
N GLY A 228 -4.39 23.29 -30.16
CA GLY A 228 -4.47 24.69 -30.61
C GLY A 228 -4.92 24.88 -32.06
N SER A 229 -4.94 23.81 -32.87
CA SER A 229 -5.39 23.83 -34.27
C SER A 229 -6.87 23.53 -34.47
N ILE A 230 -7.55 23.04 -33.42
CA ILE A 230 -8.99 22.74 -33.45
C ILE A 230 -9.76 24.02 -33.80
N VAL A 231 -10.65 23.91 -34.78
CA VAL A 231 -11.52 24.99 -35.24
C VAL A 231 -12.78 25.01 -34.36
N LEU A 232 -13.03 26.14 -33.70
CA LEU A 232 -14.19 26.35 -32.86
C LEU A 232 -15.42 26.77 -33.66
N ALA A 233 -15.22 27.78 -34.52
CA ALA A 233 -16.26 28.36 -35.36
C ALA A 233 -15.65 29.03 -36.60
N SER A 234 -16.51 29.39 -37.55
CA SER A 234 -16.17 30.27 -38.66
C SER A 234 -16.92 31.59 -38.49
N HIS A 235 -16.20 32.70 -38.47
CA HIS A 235 -16.78 34.04 -38.36
C HIS A 235 -16.36 34.86 -39.58
N ASN A 236 -17.32 35.31 -40.39
CA ASN A 236 -17.08 36.07 -41.62
C ASN A 236 -16.09 35.40 -42.61
N GLY A 237 -16.11 34.06 -42.69
CA GLY A 237 -15.21 33.29 -43.57
C GLY A 237 -13.81 33.04 -42.99
N ALA A 238 -13.49 33.61 -41.83
CA ALA A 238 -12.26 33.30 -41.09
C ALA A 238 -12.52 32.18 -40.07
N MET A 239 -11.69 31.15 -40.09
CA MET A 239 -11.72 30.07 -39.09
C MET A 239 -11.10 30.56 -37.78
N VAL A 240 -11.87 30.45 -36.70
CA VAL A 240 -11.41 30.70 -35.34
C VAL A 240 -10.94 29.40 -34.73
N ARG A 241 -9.69 29.35 -34.28
CA ARG A 241 -9.08 28.19 -33.62
C ARG A 241 -8.99 28.39 -32.11
N ILE A 242 -8.78 27.31 -31.36
CA ILE A 242 -8.56 27.38 -29.90
C ILE A 242 -7.40 28.31 -29.55
N ARG A 243 -6.31 28.30 -30.34
CA ARG A 243 -5.16 29.21 -30.14
C ARG A 243 -5.51 30.71 -30.26
N ASP A 244 -6.61 31.05 -30.94
CA ASP A 244 -7.00 32.45 -31.16
C ASP A 244 -7.76 33.01 -29.95
N VAL A 245 -8.44 32.12 -29.21
CA VAL A 245 -9.25 32.45 -28.02
C VAL A 245 -8.57 32.13 -26.68
N GLY A 246 -7.35 31.58 -26.71
CA GLY A 246 -6.66 31.14 -25.49
C GLY A 246 -5.22 30.67 -25.72
N LYS A 247 -4.62 30.13 -24.66
CA LYS A 247 -3.31 29.49 -24.70
C LYS A 247 -3.46 27.99 -24.53
N VAL A 248 -2.79 27.21 -25.37
CA VAL A 248 -2.71 25.76 -25.21
C VAL A 248 -1.27 25.41 -24.88
N ILE A 249 -1.05 24.77 -23.73
CA ILE A 249 0.29 24.42 -23.23
C ILE A 249 0.35 22.95 -22.86
N ASN A 250 1.50 22.32 -23.13
CA ASN A 250 1.82 21.03 -22.52
C ASN A 250 2.19 21.31 -21.06
N GLY A 251 1.49 20.67 -20.14
CA GLY A 251 1.67 20.84 -18.71
C GLY A 251 1.37 19.55 -17.97
N VAL A 252 0.87 19.70 -16.75
CA VAL A 252 0.49 18.59 -15.88
C VAL A 252 -0.99 18.69 -15.52
N GLU A 253 -1.60 17.55 -15.20
CA GLU A 253 -3.01 17.44 -14.83
C GLU A 253 -3.33 18.31 -13.60
N ASP A 254 -2.59 18.11 -12.50
CA ASP A 254 -2.69 18.93 -11.30
C ASP A 254 -1.39 19.70 -11.03
N VAL A 255 -1.51 21.02 -10.93
CA VAL A 255 -0.41 21.94 -10.60
C VAL A 255 -0.34 22.28 -9.12
N LYS A 256 -1.32 21.83 -8.32
CA LYS A 256 -1.43 22.10 -6.89
C LYS A 256 -0.71 21.05 -6.05
N GLN A 257 -0.36 19.91 -6.63
CA GLN A 257 0.42 18.86 -5.99
C GLN A 257 1.87 18.88 -6.44
N SER A 258 2.76 18.70 -5.47
CA SER A 258 4.20 18.59 -5.70
C SER A 258 4.87 17.94 -4.49
N ALA A 259 5.92 17.18 -4.74
CA ALA A 259 6.76 16.60 -3.71
C ALA A 259 8.23 16.92 -4.00
N TRP A 260 9.06 16.83 -2.97
CA TRP A 260 10.48 17.16 -3.04
C TRP A 260 11.33 16.12 -2.33
N VAL A 261 12.51 15.87 -2.89
CA VAL A 261 13.60 15.13 -2.27
C VAL A 261 14.76 16.08 -2.06
N GLY A 262 14.92 16.54 -0.82
CA GLY A 262 15.84 17.62 -0.50
C GLY A 262 15.41 18.91 -1.20
N GLN A 263 16.18 19.33 -2.22
CA GLN A 263 15.90 20.53 -3.02
C GLN A 263 15.34 20.23 -4.41
N HIS A 264 15.28 18.95 -4.82
CA HIS A 264 14.81 18.56 -6.14
C HIS A 264 13.32 18.23 -6.10
N ARG A 265 12.56 18.69 -7.10
CA ARG A 265 11.19 18.20 -7.30
C ARG A 265 11.24 16.72 -7.65
N ALA A 266 10.38 15.94 -7.02
CA ALA A 266 10.39 14.49 -7.12
C ALA A 266 8.98 13.92 -7.11
N VAL A 267 8.84 12.71 -7.62
CA VAL A 267 7.69 11.85 -7.41
C VAL A 267 8.05 10.86 -6.32
N LEU A 268 7.21 10.71 -5.31
CA LEU A 268 7.42 9.75 -4.23
C LEU A 268 6.49 8.57 -4.42
N LEU A 269 7.04 7.37 -4.26
CA LEU A 269 6.33 6.10 -4.26
C LEU A 269 6.41 5.48 -2.88
N ASP A 270 5.27 5.38 -2.21
CA ASP A 270 5.13 4.68 -0.95
C ASP A 270 4.70 3.24 -1.24
N VAL A 271 5.62 2.30 -1.03
CA VAL A 271 5.40 0.88 -1.35
C VAL A 271 4.87 0.18 -0.11
N HIS A 272 3.63 -0.32 -0.19
CA HIS A 272 3.00 -1.05 0.90
C HIS A 272 3.17 -2.56 0.74
N LYS A 273 3.08 -3.27 1.87
CA LYS A 273 3.14 -4.72 1.92
C LYS A 273 1.81 -5.34 1.51
N GLU A 274 1.87 -6.47 0.84
CA GLU A 274 0.70 -7.33 0.63
C GLU A 274 0.38 -8.14 1.90
N ILE A 275 -0.91 -8.40 2.15
CA ILE A 275 -1.37 -9.18 3.31
C ILE A 275 -0.76 -10.59 3.31
N GLY A 276 -0.40 -11.10 4.50
CA GLY A 276 0.20 -12.44 4.65
C GLY A 276 1.69 -12.56 4.27
N TYR A 277 2.31 -11.53 3.70
CA TYR A 277 3.74 -11.54 3.37
C TYR A 277 4.65 -11.04 4.50
N ASN A 278 5.89 -11.52 4.51
CA ASN A 278 6.94 -11.12 5.45
C ASN A 278 7.64 -9.84 4.99
N VAL A 279 7.62 -8.81 5.85
CA VAL A 279 8.22 -7.49 5.61
C VAL A 279 9.69 -7.58 5.18
N ASN A 280 10.51 -8.35 5.89
CA ASN A 280 11.96 -8.42 5.64
C ASN A 280 12.27 -9.12 4.33
N GLU A 281 11.52 -10.18 4.00
CA GLU A 281 11.70 -10.92 2.75
C GLU A 281 11.34 -10.03 1.55
N THR A 282 10.18 -9.36 1.61
CA THR A 282 9.73 -8.46 0.55
C THR A 282 10.73 -7.33 0.32
N VAL A 283 11.18 -6.66 1.38
CA VAL A 283 12.15 -5.56 1.25
C VAL A 283 13.51 -6.03 0.74
N SER A 284 13.93 -7.24 1.11
CA SER A 284 15.18 -7.81 0.57
C SER A 284 15.06 -8.08 -0.93
N LYS A 285 13.93 -8.63 -1.39
CA LYS A 285 13.66 -8.84 -2.83
C LYS A 285 13.57 -7.52 -3.59
N LEU A 286 12.84 -6.55 -3.03
CA LEU A 286 12.68 -5.24 -3.64
C LEU A 286 14.02 -4.50 -3.75
N ARG A 287 14.83 -4.51 -2.69
CA ARG A 287 16.20 -3.95 -2.71
C ARG A 287 17.11 -4.67 -3.71
N ALA A 288 16.94 -5.97 -3.93
CA ALA A 288 17.68 -6.71 -4.94
C ALA A 288 17.22 -6.39 -6.39
N ALA A 289 15.95 -6.03 -6.58
CA ALA A 289 15.39 -5.63 -7.87
C ALA A 289 15.77 -4.19 -8.26
N LEU A 290 15.84 -3.26 -7.28
CA LEU A 290 16.11 -1.84 -7.53
C LEU A 290 17.32 -1.55 -8.45
N PRO A 291 18.50 -2.20 -8.30
CA PRO A 291 19.62 -1.95 -9.20
C PRO A 291 19.34 -2.30 -10.66
N MET A 292 18.50 -3.30 -10.93
CA MET A 292 18.10 -3.62 -12.30
C MET A 292 17.13 -2.57 -12.85
N LEU A 293 16.20 -2.08 -12.04
CA LEU A 293 15.25 -1.03 -12.41
C LEU A 293 15.97 0.29 -12.72
N VAL A 294 16.97 0.66 -11.91
CA VAL A 294 17.80 1.84 -12.16
C VAL A 294 18.53 1.78 -13.50
N ARG A 295 18.91 0.57 -13.97
CA ARG A 295 19.56 0.41 -15.28
C ARG A 295 18.61 0.56 -16.47
N GLN A 296 17.31 0.38 -16.27
CA GLN A 296 16.30 0.59 -17.30
C GLN A 296 15.90 2.06 -17.44
N LEU A 297 16.17 2.86 -16.40
CA LEU A 297 15.89 4.29 -16.40
C LEU A 297 16.96 5.07 -17.20
N PRO A 298 16.59 6.21 -17.81
CA PRO A 298 17.57 7.12 -18.40
C PRO A 298 18.60 7.57 -17.34
N ALA A 299 19.85 7.79 -17.77
CA ALA A 299 20.94 8.18 -16.86
C ALA A 299 20.69 9.49 -16.08
N SER A 300 19.76 10.33 -16.57
CA SER A 300 19.32 11.57 -15.92
C SER A 300 18.30 11.37 -14.81
N VAL A 301 17.71 10.19 -14.67
CA VAL A 301 16.70 9.89 -13.64
C VAL A 301 17.39 9.21 -12.46
N HIS A 302 17.22 9.80 -11.28
CA HIS A 302 17.80 9.34 -10.03
C HIS A 302 16.71 8.75 -9.13
N LEU A 303 16.97 7.53 -8.66
CA LEU A 303 16.13 6.83 -7.69
C LEU A 303 16.84 6.87 -6.34
N VAL A 304 16.15 7.38 -5.33
CA VAL A 304 16.66 7.48 -3.95
C VAL A 304 15.67 6.81 -3.00
N LEU A 305 16.20 5.99 -2.10
CA LEU A 305 15.44 5.43 -0.99
C LEU A 305 15.39 6.44 0.16
N LEU A 306 14.21 6.99 0.45
CA LEU A 306 14.02 8.01 1.49
C LEU A 306 13.76 7.43 2.87
N GLY A 307 13.06 6.31 2.94
CA GLY A 307 12.70 5.66 4.18
C GLY A 307 12.61 4.16 4.02
N ASP A 308 13.22 3.44 4.96
CA ASP A 308 13.13 1.99 5.10
C ASP A 308 12.61 1.70 6.51
N ARG A 309 11.29 1.53 6.65
CA ARG A 309 10.67 1.30 7.97
C ARG A 309 11.00 -0.08 8.54
N THR A 310 11.60 -0.97 7.74
CA THR A 310 12.04 -2.29 8.22
C THR A 310 13.23 -2.20 9.18
N GLN A 311 14.03 -1.14 9.12
CA GLN A 311 15.15 -0.96 10.04
C GLN A 311 14.67 -0.84 11.49
N THR A 312 13.64 -0.03 11.73
CA THR A 312 13.06 0.12 13.07
C THR A 312 12.49 -1.20 13.56
N ILE A 313 11.74 -1.92 12.72
CA ILE A 313 11.16 -3.24 13.07
C ILE A 313 12.27 -4.23 13.41
N ARG A 314 13.31 -4.32 12.58
CA ARG A 314 14.45 -5.23 12.76
C ARG A 314 15.25 -4.91 14.02
N ASN A 315 15.48 -3.62 14.28
CA ASN A 315 16.18 -3.17 15.48
C ASN A 315 15.34 -3.50 16.73
N SER A 316 14.04 -3.20 16.75
CA SER A 316 13.16 -3.54 17.86
C SER A 316 13.14 -5.05 18.16
N VAL A 317 13.01 -5.89 17.13
CA VAL A 317 12.99 -7.35 17.31
C VAL A 317 14.34 -7.87 17.80
N LYS A 318 15.45 -7.32 17.30
CA LYS A 318 16.80 -7.65 17.77
C LYS A 318 17.01 -7.23 19.22
N ASP A 319 16.58 -6.03 19.59
CA ASP A 319 16.74 -5.48 20.94
C ASP A 319 15.88 -6.25 21.95
N ILE A 320 14.64 -6.60 21.61
CA ILE A 320 13.80 -7.42 22.48
C ILE A 320 14.34 -8.85 22.56
N GLY A 321 14.81 -9.44 21.44
CA GLY A 321 15.46 -10.74 21.45
C GLY A 321 16.71 -10.78 22.33
N PHE A 322 17.53 -9.72 22.27
CA PHE A 322 18.69 -9.55 23.16
C PHE A 322 18.26 -9.41 24.63
N THR A 323 17.23 -8.61 24.90
CA THR A 323 16.68 -8.42 26.25
C THR A 323 16.13 -9.73 26.82
N LEU A 324 15.43 -10.52 26.01
CA LEU A 324 14.91 -11.84 26.39
C LEU A 324 16.04 -12.81 26.72
N LEU A 325 17.09 -12.84 25.90
CA LEU A 325 18.29 -13.64 26.17
C LEU A 325 19.00 -13.20 27.46
N LEU A 326 19.16 -11.89 27.66
CA LEU A 326 19.75 -11.33 28.87
C LEU A 326 18.91 -11.68 30.12
N SER A 327 17.59 -11.57 30.04
CA SER A 327 16.66 -11.96 31.11
C SER A 327 16.78 -13.45 31.43
N CYS A 328 16.86 -14.32 30.41
CA CYS A 328 17.05 -15.75 30.63
C CYS A 328 18.37 -16.05 31.35
N ILE A 329 19.47 -15.42 30.94
CA ILE A 329 20.78 -15.58 31.59
C ILE A 329 20.73 -15.07 33.03
N LEU A 330 20.14 -13.90 33.25
CA LEU A 330 20.04 -13.29 34.57
C LEU A 330 19.25 -14.17 35.54
N VAL A 331 18.14 -14.75 35.08
CA VAL A 331 17.36 -15.70 35.87
C VAL A 331 18.20 -16.91 36.27
N VAL A 332 18.88 -17.55 35.30
CA VAL A 332 19.72 -18.73 35.58
C VAL A 332 20.82 -18.38 36.59
N LEU A 333 21.39 -17.17 36.51
CA LEU A 333 22.37 -16.67 37.46
C LEU A 333 21.78 -16.49 38.86
N VAL A 334 20.59 -15.91 39.00
CA VAL A 334 19.92 -15.75 40.30
C VAL A 334 19.63 -17.11 40.94
N VAL A 335 19.13 -18.06 40.16
CA VAL A 335 18.91 -19.45 40.61
C VAL A 335 20.21 -20.11 41.05
N TYR A 336 21.29 -19.91 40.29
CA TYR A 336 22.62 -20.40 40.68
C TYR A 336 23.10 -19.82 42.00
N VAL A 337 22.93 -18.50 42.22
CA VAL A 337 23.34 -17.84 43.45
C VAL A 337 22.58 -18.38 44.66
N TYR A 338 21.28 -18.68 44.49
CA TYR A 338 20.45 -19.22 45.57
C TYR A 338 20.79 -20.68 45.90
N LEU A 339 20.93 -21.53 44.88
CA LEU A 339 21.13 -22.97 45.07
C LEU A 339 22.60 -23.37 45.24
N ARG A 340 23.54 -22.56 44.75
CA ARG A 340 25.00 -22.81 44.72
C ARG A 340 25.42 -24.18 44.16
N ASN A 341 24.54 -24.83 43.39
CA ASN A 341 24.76 -26.17 42.84
C ASN A 341 24.54 -26.18 41.32
N VAL A 342 25.62 -26.34 40.57
CA VAL A 342 25.63 -26.33 39.10
C VAL A 342 24.69 -27.39 38.50
N ARG A 343 24.62 -28.58 39.10
CA ARG A 343 23.78 -29.67 38.57
C ARG A 343 22.30 -29.33 38.68
N THR A 344 21.92 -28.69 39.77
CA THR A 344 20.55 -28.31 40.05
C THR A 344 20.13 -27.11 39.21
N THR A 345 21.03 -26.13 39.01
CA THR A 345 20.80 -24.98 38.12
C THR A 345 20.62 -25.37 36.65
N LEU A 346 21.22 -26.47 36.19
CA LEU A 346 21.07 -26.94 34.80
C LEU A 346 19.62 -27.28 34.44
N ILE A 347 18.79 -27.64 35.41
CA ILE A 347 17.39 -28.01 35.16
C ILE A 347 16.60 -26.79 34.64
N PRO A 348 16.51 -25.65 35.38
CA PRO A 348 15.91 -24.42 34.84
C PRO A 348 16.62 -23.88 33.59
N ALA A 349 17.95 -23.97 33.54
CA ALA A 349 18.73 -23.46 32.40
C ALA A 349 18.40 -24.14 31.06
N ILE A 350 17.93 -25.39 31.09
CA ILE A 350 17.46 -26.11 29.90
C ILE A 350 15.94 -25.95 29.74
N ALA A 351 15.18 -25.97 30.84
CA ALA A 351 13.72 -25.89 30.80
C ALA A 351 13.20 -24.56 30.21
N ILE A 352 13.82 -23.42 30.56
CA ILE A 352 13.38 -22.09 30.12
C ILE A 352 13.58 -21.89 28.61
N PRO A 353 14.77 -22.12 28.01
CA PRO A 353 14.90 -22.03 26.55
C PRO A 353 14.02 -23.04 25.82
N LEU A 354 13.85 -24.24 26.38
CA LEU A 354 13.03 -25.28 25.77
C LEU A 354 11.55 -24.88 25.72
N SER A 355 11.00 -24.26 26.77
CA SER A 355 9.62 -23.78 26.77
C SER A 355 9.42 -22.70 25.71
N LEU A 356 10.37 -21.76 25.58
CA LEU A 356 10.35 -20.71 24.56
C LEU A 356 10.34 -21.28 23.14
N PHE A 357 11.20 -22.27 22.86
CA PHE A 357 11.19 -22.97 21.58
C PHE A 357 9.87 -23.72 21.34
N GLY A 358 9.28 -24.30 22.38
CA GLY A 358 7.94 -24.89 22.32
C GLY A 358 6.87 -23.86 21.98
N THR A 359 6.92 -22.67 22.57
CA THR A 359 5.99 -21.58 22.27
C THR A 359 6.16 -21.11 20.82
N LEU A 360 7.39 -20.96 20.32
CA LEU A 360 7.63 -20.62 18.90
C LEU A 360 7.07 -21.67 17.95
N ALA A 361 7.17 -22.96 18.29
CA ALA A 361 6.56 -24.03 17.52
C ALA A 361 5.02 -23.94 17.49
N ALA A 362 4.41 -23.67 18.65
CA ALA A 362 2.96 -23.45 18.74
C ALA A 362 2.54 -22.18 17.98
N MET A 363 3.27 -21.08 18.11
CA MET A 363 3.02 -19.83 17.38
C MET A 363 3.00 -20.06 15.88
N TYR A 364 3.97 -20.80 15.36
CA TYR A 364 4.01 -21.15 13.94
C TYR A 364 2.82 -22.00 13.50
N LEU A 365 2.38 -22.96 14.33
CA LEU A 365 1.22 -23.81 14.02
C LEU A 365 -0.09 -23.01 13.96
N PHE A 366 -0.24 -22.00 14.83
CA PHE A 366 -1.42 -21.13 14.87
C PHE A 366 -1.31 -19.90 13.94
N GLY A 367 -0.21 -19.76 13.18
CA GLY A 367 -0.03 -18.66 12.24
C GLY A 367 0.28 -17.31 12.88
N PHE A 368 0.75 -17.28 14.14
CA PHE A 368 1.18 -16.04 14.79
C PHE A 368 2.48 -15.48 14.19
N THR A 369 2.69 -14.18 14.37
CA THR A 369 3.90 -13.49 13.98
C THR A 369 4.83 -13.24 15.16
N LEU A 370 6.12 -13.06 14.87
CA LEU A 370 7.09 -12.53 15.82
C LEU A 370 7.06 -10.99 15.72
N ASP A 371 6.20 -10.39 16.53
CA ASP A 371 6.01 -8.95 16.66
C ASP A 371 6.31 -8.42 18.07
N ASN A 372 6.29 -7.09 18.22
CA ASN A 372 6.59 -6.42 19.48
C ASN A 372 5.67 -6.90 20.63
N VAL A 373 4.39 -7.17 20.38
CA VAL A 373 3.43 -7.65 21.40
C VAL A 373 3.74 -9.09 21.76
N SER A 374 3.96 -9.95 20.76
CA SER A 374 4.33 -11.35 20.99
C SER A 374 5.65 -11.49 21.77
N LEU A 375 6.66 -10.65 21.48
CA LEU A 375 7.95 -10.68 22.16
C LEU A 375 7.88 -10.13 23.58
N MET A 376 7.05 -9.11 23.83
CA MET A 376 6.74 -8.64 25.19
C MET A 376 6.02 -9.72 25.98
N ALA A 377 5.04 -10.39 25.38
CA ALA A 377 4.32 -11.51 25.98
C ALA A 377 5.28 -12.64 26.34
N LEU A 378 6.16 -13.06 25.42
CA LEU A 378 7.20 -14.06 25.68
C LEU A 378 8.11 -13.62 26.84
N THR A 379 8.53 -12.36 26.88
CA THR A 379 9.39 -11.82 27.95
C THR A 379 8.69 -11.89 29.32
N LEU A 380 7.40 -11.57 29.39
CA LEU A 380 6.59 -11.72 30.61
C LEU A 380 6.39 -13.19 30.98
N SER A 381 6.10 -14.04 29.98
CA SER A 381 5.89 -15.48 30.17
C SER A 381 7.14 -16.20 30.69
N VAL A 382 8.34 -15.74 30.35
CA VAL A 382 9.58 -16.27 30.96
C VAL A 382 9.51 -16.17 32.48
N GLY A 383 9.00 -15.08 33.04
CA GLY A 383 8.85 -14.94 34.50
C GLY A 383 7.99 -16.04 35.13
N PHE A 384 6.86 -16.38 34.49
CA PHE A 384 5.97 -17.44 34.98
C PHE A 384 6.60 -18.85 34.86
N VAL A 385 7.23 -19.15 33.73
CA VAL A 385 7.88 -20.45 33.52
C VAL A 385 9.03 -20.68 34.51
N VAL A 386 9.74 -19.59 34.83
CA VAL A 386 10.85 -19.61 35.79
C VAL A 386 10.36 -19.93 37.19
N ASP A 387 9.26 -19.32 37.62
CA ASP A 387 8.67 -19.58 38.93
C ASP A 387 8.26 -21.06 39.06
N ASP A 388 7.56 -21.61 38.06
CA ASP A 388 7.19 -23.03 38.02
C ASP A 388 8.42 -23.95 38.14
N ALA A 389 9.48 -23.65 37.40
CA ALA A 389 10.71 -24.43 37.42
C ALA A 389 11.43 -24.35 38.77
N ILE A 390 11.43 -23.18 39.41
CA ILE A 390 12.05 -22.95 40.73
C ILE A 390 11.25 -23.66 41.82
N VAL A 391 9.93 -23.44 41.88
CA VAL A 391 9.05 -24.01 42.91
C VAL A 391 9.11 -25.53 42.90
N MET A 392 9.04 -26.16 41.72
CA MET A 392 9.15 -27.62 41.61
C MET A 392 10.51 -28.13 42.07
N LEU A 393 11.58 -27.43 41.70
CA LEU A 393 12.93 -27.83 42.05
C LEU A 393 13.23 -27.63 43.54
N GLU A 394 12.77 -26.54 44.13
CA GLU A 394 12.84 -26.29 45.58
C GLU A 394 12.03 -27.34 46.34
N ASN A 395 10.83 -27.67 45.84
CA ASN A 395 10.01 -28.70 46.46
C ASN A 395 10.70 -30.08 46.44
N ILE A 396 11.32 -30.47 45.31
CA ILE A 396 12.09 -31.72 45.22
C ILE A 396 13.28 -31.69 46.17
N LEU A 397 14.06 -30.60 46.18
CA LEU A 397 15.20 -30.46 47.08
C LEU A 397 14.79 -30.59 48.55
N ARG A 398 13.68 -29.97 48.94
CA ARG A 398 13.15 -30.05 50.30
C ARG A 398 12.82 -31.48 50.72
N HIS A 399 12.24 -32.29 49.82
CA HIS A 399 11.94 -33.70 50.12
C HIS A 399 13.22 -34.55 50.19
N VAL A 400 14.19 -34.29 49.30
CA VAL A 400 15.51 -34.95 49.33
C VAL A 400 16.29 -34.60 50.61
N GLU A 401 16.22 -33.35 51.08
CA GLU A 401 16.82 -32.93 52.35
C GLU A 401 16.15 -33.58 53.57
N ASN A 402 14.84 -33.88 53.48
CA ASN A 402 14.11 -34.64 54.49
C ASN A 402 14.39 -36.15 54.45
N GLY A 403 15.27 -36.62 53.57
CA GLY A 403 15.76 -38.00 53.51
C GLY A 403 15.02 -38.91 52.54
N GLU A 404 14.17 -38.37 51.67
CA GLU A 404 13.47 -39.13 50.63
C GLU A 404 14.39 -39.41 49.41
N ASP A 405 14.21 -40.56 48.76
CA ASP A 405 15.00 -40.93 47.58
C ASP A 405 14.58 -40.03 46.39
N PRO A 406 15.52 -39.36 45.68
CA PRO A 406 15.21 -38.52 44.52
C PRO A 406 14.51 -39.22 43.34
N ARG A 407 14.29 -40.54 43.40
CA ARG A 407 13.56 -41.33 42.40
C ARG A 407 12.28 -41.98 42.92
N ALA A 408 12.00 -41.89 44.21
CA ALA A 408 10.74 -42.35 44.81
C ALA A 408 9.63 -41.33 44.55
#